data_AF-X1QXU1-F1
#
_entry.id   AF-X1QXU1-F1
#
_cell.length_a   1.000
_cell.length_b   1.000
_cell.length_c   1.000
_cell.angle_alpha   90.00
_cell.angle_beta   90.00
_cell.angle_gamma   90.00
#
_symmetry.space_group_name_H-M   'P 1'
#
loop_
_entity.id
_entity.type
_entity.pdbx_description
1 polymer ?
#
loop_
_entity_poly.entity_id
_entity_poly.type
_entity_poly.pdbx_seq_one_letter_code
_entity_poly.pdbx_strand_id
1 'polypeptide(L)'
;ANDAVAEENYRYSGPKPQTKETGIILLADSLEAATRSLTNPTATRIKTLVKEIIQKNLENGQLEECDLTLKDLDKIGDSFSRILTGMFHSRVEYPDEDLIKKIKEEGKKNGNSNKKSTESNKDKSRKNKRDNQKGSATSKS
;
A
#
# COMPACT_ATOMS: atom_id res chain seq x y z
N ALA A 1 -30.21 -45.85 6.89
CA ALA A 1 -30.66 -44.57 7.49
C ALA A 1 -29.68 -43.51 7.02
N ASN A 2 -30.15 -42.43 6.38
CA ASN A 2 -29.32 -41.27 6.14
C ASN A 2 -29.15 -40.57 7.48
N ASP A 3 -28.06 -40.85 8.19
CA ASP A 3 -27.63 -40.03 9.32
C ASP A 3 -27.25 -38.67 8.75
N ALA A 4 -28.18 -37.72 8.82
CA ALA A 4 -27.92 -36.36 8.41
C ALA A 4 -26.91 -35.77 9.39
N VAL A 5 -25.71 -35.48 8.90
CA VAL A 5 -24.65 -34.84 9.68
C VAL A 5 -25.13 -33.44 10.09
N ALA A 6 -25.40 -33.24 11.38
CA ALA A 6 -25.82 -31.96 11.93
C ALA A 6 -24.60 -31.06 12.16
N GLU A 7 -24.60 -29.88 11.55
CA GLU A 7 -23.52 -28.89 11.63
C GLU A 7 -23.23 -28.44 13.06
N GLU A 8 -24.27 -28.37 13.89
CA GLU A 8 -24.18 -27.98 15.32
C GLU A 8 -23.17 -28.83 16.10
N ASN A 9 -23.02 -30.11 15.74
CA ASN A 9 -22.08 -31.02 16.40
C ASN A 9 -20.59 -30.70 16.11
N TYR A 10 -20.32 -29.81 15.15
CA TYR A 10 -18.98 -29.39 14.74
C TYR A 10 -18.72 -27.91 15.01
N ARG A 11 -19.63 -27.23 15.70
CA ARG A 11 -19.46 -25.84 16.14
C ARG A 11 -18.89 -25.80 17.55
N TYR A 12 -18.11 -24.76 17.81
CA TYR A 12 -17.66 -24.49 19.18
C TYR A 12 -18.86 -24.08 20.04
N SER A 13 -18.90 -24.57 21.27
CA SER A 13 -19.96 -24.26 22.24
C SER A 13 -19.84 -22.86 22.86
N GLY A 14 -18.71 -22.18 22.63
CA GLY A 14 -18.43 -20.88 23.21
C GLY A 14 -19.42 -19.82 22.73
N PRO A 15 -19.66 -18.78 23.55
CA PRO A 15 -20.46 -17.65 23.10
C PRO A 15 -19.76 -16.98 21.91
N LYS A 16 -20.53 -16.30 21.07
CA LYS A 16 -19.96 -15.39 20.08
C LYS A 16 -19.12 -14.32 20.79
N PRO A 17 -18.13 -13.70 20.12
CA PRO A 17 -17.45 -12.53 20.63
C PRO A 17 -18.42 -11.51 21.23
N GLN A 18 -18.18 -11.11 22.48
CA GLN A 18 -19.02 -10.15 23.22
C GLN A 18 -18.44 -8.74 23.21
N THR A 19 -17.18 -8.58 22.80
CA THR A 19 -16.47 -7.30 22.81
C THR A 19 -15.73 -7.08 21.50
N LYS A 20 -15.33 -5.83 21.22
CA LYS A 20 -14.57 -5.51 20.02
C LYS A 20 -13.23 -6.26 19.99
N GLU A 21 -12.57 -6.38 21.14
CA GLU A 21 -11.28 -7.05 21.28
C GLU A 21 -11.39 -8.54 20.96
N THR A 22 -12.41 -9.21 21.48
CA THR A 22 -12.65 -10.63 21.19
C THR A 22 -13.03 -10.86 19.73
N GLY A 23 -13.78 -9.96 19.11
CA GLY A 23 -14.06 -9.99 17.68
C GLY A 23 -12.81 -9.81 16.82
N ILE A 24 -11.90 -8.90 17.22
CA ILE A 24 -10.61 -8.71 16.56
C ILE A 24 -9.72 -9.95 16.72
N ILE A 25 -9.69 -10.59 17.90
CA ILE A 25 -8.92 -11.82 18.15
C ILE A 25 -9.42 -12.96 17.25
N LEU A 26 -10.75 -13.15 17.15
CA LEU A 26 -11.35 -14.15 16.25
C LEU A 26 -10.91 -13.96 14.80
N LEU A 27 -10.95 -12.71 14.31
CA LEU A 27 -10.51 -12.37 12.97
C LEU A 27 -9.00 -12.59 12.80
N ALA A 28 -8.19 -12.21 13.80
CA ALA A 28 -6.74 -12.38 13.75
C ALA A 28 -6.33 -13.85 13.58
N ASP A 29 -6.92 -14.74 14.37
CA ASP A 29 -6.64 -16.18 14.32
C ASP A 29 -7.04 -16.78 12.96
N SER A 30 -8.25 -16.46 12.48
CA SER A 30 -8.75 -16.90 11.18
C SER A 30 -7.84 -16.45 10.03
N LEU A 31 -7.39 -15.20 10.08
CA LEU A 31 -6.52 -14.61 9.06
C LEU A 31 -5.10 -15.18 9.11
N GLU A 32 -4.51 -15.36 10.29
CA GLU A 32 -3.20 -15.99 10.45
C GLU A 32 -3.22 -17.40 9.86
N ALA A 33 -4.19 -18.23 10.26
CA ALA A 33 -4.29 -19.60 9.80
C ALA A 33 -4.48 -19.68 8.27
N ALA A 34 -5.36 -18.85 7.72
CA ALA A 34 -5.62 -18.85 6.28
C ALA A 34 -4.41 -18.36 5.47
N THR A 35 -3.77 -17.28 5.91
CA THR A 35 -2.61 -16.71 5.21
C THR A 35 -1.41 -17.64 5.26
N ARG A 36 -1.23 -18.41 6.34
CA ARG A 36 -0.21 -19.45 6.48
C ARG A 36 -0.33 -20.56 5.44
N SER A 37 -1.55 -20.83 4.96
CA SER A 37 -1.82 -21.82 3.91
C SER A 37 -1.76 -21.25 2.48
N LEU A 38 -1.61 -19.93 2.32
CA LEU A 38 -1.66 -19.27 1.02
C LEU A 38 -0.37 -19.49 0.22
N THR A 39 -0.50 -20.07 -0.97
CA THR A 39 0.62 -20.21 -1.91
C THR A 39 0.89 -18.89 -2.65
N ASN A 40 2.15 -18.44 -2.67
CA ASN A 40 2.58 -17.19 -3.28
C ASN A 40 1.77 -15.96 -2.78
N PRO A 41 1.99 -15.54 -1.53
CA PRO A 41 1.25 -14.48 -0.86
C PRO A 41 1.63 -13.09 -1.41
N THR A 42 1.01 -12.69 -2.52
CA THR A 42 1.14 -11.31 -3.03
C THR A 42 0.23 -10.36 -2.27
N ALA A 43 0.58 -9.07 -2.23
CA ALA A 43 -0.22 -8.05 -1.53
C ALA A 43 -1.70 -8.02 -1.97
N THR A 44 -1.96 -8.17 -3.27
CA THR A 44 -3.32 -8.24 -3.81
C THR A 44 -4.06 -9.48 -3.31
N ARG A 45 -3.43 -10.65 -3.32
CA ARG A 45 -4.05 -11.90 -2.86
C ARG A 45 -4.34 -11.87 -1.36
N ILE A 46 -3.41 -11.33 -0.56
CA ILE A 46 -3.61 -11.13 0.88
C ILE A 46 -4.82 -10.22 1.12
N LYS A 47 -4.90 -9.08 0.41
CA LYS A 47 -6.02 -8.14 0.58
C LYS A 47 -7.36 -8.77 0.23
N THR A 48 -7.42 -9.56 -0.85
CA THR A 48 -8.63 -10.32 -1.22
C THR A 48 -8.99 -11.33 -0.13
N LEU A 49 -8.02 -12.15 0.31
CA LEU A 49 -8.22 -13.15 1.36
C LEU A 49 -8.73 -12.53 2.67
N VAL A 50 -8.19 -11.38 3.07
CA VAL A 50 -8.62 -10.67 4.28
C VAL A 50 -10.09 -10.27 4.18
N LYS A 51 -10.51 -9.72 3.04
CA LYS A 51 -11.92 -9.35 2.80
C LYS A 51 -12.84 -10.56 2.83
N GLU A 52 -12.45 -11.66 2.19
CA GLU A 52 -13.23 -12.90 2.15
C GLU A 52 -13.46 -13.47 3.55
N ILE A 53 -12.44 -13.46 4.42
CA ILE A 53 -12.55 -14.00 5.78
C ILE A 53 -13.42 -13.12 6.67
N ILE A 54 -13.29 -11.79 6.57
CA ILE A 54 -14.16 -10.87 7.31
C ILE A 54 -15.61 -11.06 6.86
N GLN A 55 -15.85 -11.14 5.56
CA GLN A 55 -17.18 -11.35 4.99
C GLN A 55 -17.78 -12.70 5.44
N LYS A 56 -16.99 -13.79 5.41
CA LYS A 56 -17.43 -15.10 5.89
C LYS A 56 -17.84 -15.08 7.36
N ASN A 57 -17.11 -14.37 8.22
CA ASN A 57 -17.47 -14.25 9.64
C ASN A 57 -18.74 -13.40 9.85
N LEU A 58 -18.96 -12.37 9.03
CA LEU A 58 -20.21 -11.61 9.01
C LEU A 58 -21.39 -12.48 8.58
N GLU A 59 -21.27 -13.21 7.47
CA GLU A 59 -22.32 -14.09 6.95
C GLU A 59 -22.66 -15.24 7.90
N ASN A 60 -21.67 -15.75 8.63
CA ASN A 60 -21.86 -16.77 9.66
C ASN A 60 -22.39 -16.22 11.00
N GLY A 61 -22.73 -14.93 11.05
CA GLY A 61 -23.24 -14.26 12.24
C GLY A 61 -22.28 -14.25 13.42
N GLN A 62 -20.97 -14.48 13.22
CA GLN A 62 -20.00 -14.60 14.31
C GLN A 62 -19.74 -13.26 15.02
N LEU A 63 -19.99 -12.14 14.35
CA LEU A 63 -19.72 -10.81 14.87
C LEU A 63 -20.96 -10.09 15.41
N GLU A 64 -22.12 -10.78 15.46
CA GLU A 64 -23.41 -10.18 15.82
C GLU A 64 -23.51 -9.71 17.27
N GLU A 65 -22.74 -10.33 18.17
CA GLU A 65 -22.79 -10.05 19.62
C GLU A 65 -21.66 -9.12 20.08
N CYS A 66 -20.90 -8.54 19.14
CA CYS A 66 -19.85 -7.56 19.44
C CYS A 66 -20.10 -6.22 18.74
N ASP A 67 -19.68 -5.12 19.38
CA ASP A 67 -19.90 -3.75 18.88
C ASP A 67 -18.94 -3.34 17.73
N LEU A 68 -18.65 -4.24 16.80
CA LEU A 68 -17.84 -3.95 15.60
C LEU A 68 -18.73 -3.38 14.49
N THR A 69 -18.46 -2.13 14.09
CA THR A 69 -19.16 -1.53 12.95
C THR A 69 -18.51 -1.94 11.63
N LEU A 70 -19.23 -1.84 10.51
CA LEU A 70 -18.65 -2.07 9.17
C LEU A 70 -17.42 -1.17 8.91
N LYS A 71 -17.47 0.07 9.41
CA LYS A 71 -16.33 1.00 9.34
C LYS A 71 -15.12 0.51 10.15
N ASP A 72 -15.35 -0.15 11.28
CA ASP A 72 -14.27 -0.76 12.05
C ASP A 72 -13.69 -1.96 11.29
N LEU A 73 -14.54 -2.78 10.67
CA LEU A 73 -14.11 -3.93 9.86
C LEU A 73 -13.28 -3.51 8.65
N ASP A 74 -13.61 -2.42 7.98
CA ASP A 74 -12.78 -1.86 6.91
C ASP A 74 -11.37 -1.48 7.41
N LYS A 75 -11.30 -0.76 8.54
CA LYS A 75 -10.02 -0.36 9.15
C LYS A 75 -9.21 -1.57 9.62
N ILE A 76 -9.89 -2.56 10.20
CA ILE A 76 -9.30 -3.82 10.66
C ILE A 76 -8.73 -4.56 9.45
N GLY A 77 -9.50 -4.68 8.36
CA GLY A 77 -9.08 -5.34 7.12
C GLY A 77 -7.88 -4.66 6.47
N ASP A 78 -7.85 -3.33 6.39
CA ASP A 78 -6.70 -2.59 5.89
C ASP A 78 -5.46 -2.77 6.77
N SER A 79 -5.64 -2.79 8.11
CA SER A 79 -4.56 -2.99 9.07
C SER A 79 -3.94 -4.39 8.94
N PHE A 80 -4.77 -5.44 8.93
CA PHE A 80 -4.31 -6.81 8.73
C PHE A 80 -3.65 -7.00 7.36
N SER A 81 -4.24 -6.45 6.29
CA SER A 81 -3.65 -6.53 4.94
C SER A 81 -2.22 -5.98 4.93
N ARG A 82 -1.97 -4.86 5.61
CA ARG A 82 -0.65 -4.25 5.73
C ARG A 82 0.33 -5.12 6.53
N ILE A 83 -0.10 -5.61 7.69
CA ILE A 83 0.74 -6.44 8.59
C ILE A 83 1.13 -7.73 7.90
N LEU A 84 0.15 -8.45 7.34
CA LEU A 84 0.35 -9.72 6.65
C LEU A 84 1.23 -9.55 5.41
N THR A 85 1.02 -8.49 4.62
CA THR A 85 1.89 -8.18 3.48
C THR A 85 3.35 -8.00 3.93
N GLY A 86 3.57 -7.32 5.05
CA GLY A 86 4.91 -7.14 5.62
C GLY A 86 5.54 -8.43 6.15
N MET A 87 4.74 -9.35 6.69
CA MET A 87 5.22 -10.64 7.18
C MET A 87 5.65 -11.59 6.05
N PHE A 88 4.94 -11.57 4.92
CA PHE A 88 5.14 -12.54 3.83
C PHE A 88 6.03 -12.06 2.68
N HIS A 89 6.39 -10.78 2.64
CA HIS A 89 7.47 -10.33 1.74
C HIS A 89 8.80 -10.46 2.48
N SER A 90 9.62 -11.41 2.02
CA SER A 90 10.97 -11.65 2.51
C SER A 90 11.80 -10.37 2.51
N ARG A 91 12.68 -10.25 3.51
CA ARG A 91 13.75 -9.25 3.55
C ARG A 91 14.37 -9.08 2.16
N VAL A 92 14.48 -7.84 1.70
CA VAL A 92 15.23 -7.54 0.48
C VAL A 92 16.69 -7.90 0.75
N GLU A 93 17.21 -8.85 -0.02
CA GLU A 93 18.62 -9.20 -0.01
C GLU A 93 19.39 -8.02 -0.60
N TYR A 94 20.44 -7.58 0.09
CA TYR A 94 21.23 -6.46 -0.40
C TYR A 94 21.81 -6.83 -1.77
N PRO A 95 21.72 -5.95 -2.78
CA PRO A 95 22.30 -6.24 -4.07
C PRO A 95 23.78 -6.52 -3.91
N ASP A 96 24.24 -7.65 -4.45
CA ASP A 96 25.66 -8.02 -4.45
C ASP A 96 26.50 -6.87 -5.02
N GLU A 97 27.75 -6.74 -4.57
CA GLU A 97 28.64 -5.67 -5.05
C GLU A 97 28.77 -5.64 -6.58
N ASP A 98 28.65 -6.81 -7.22
CA ASP A 98 28.67 -6.97 -8.67
C ASP A 98 27.39 -6.43 -9.33
N LEU A 99 26.23 -6.55 -8.67
CA LEU A 99 24.97 -5.94 -9.11
C LEU A 99 25.05 -4.41 -8.98
N ILE A 100 25.63 -3.91 -7.89
CA ILE A 100 25.86 -2.48 -7.65
C ILE A 100 26.82 -1.91 -8.71
N LYS A 101 27.89 -2.64 -9.08
CA LYS A 101 28.81 -2.25 -10.15
C LYS A 101 28.11 -2.18 -11.50
N LYS A 102 27.31 -3.19 -11.86
CA LYS A 102 26.53 -3.19 -13.12
C LYS A 102 25.57 -1.99 -13.22
N ILE A 103 24.83 -1.70 -12.16
CA ILE A 103 23.92 -0.55 -12.11
C ILE A 103 24.69 0.79 -12.27
N LYS A 104 25.88 0.91 -11.65
CA LYS A 104 26.74 2.10 -11.81
C LYS A 104 27.34 2.23 -13.21
N GLU A 105 27.66 1.13 -13.87
CA GLU A 105 28.20 1.11 -15.23
C GLU A 105 27.14 1.45 -16.28
N GLU A 106 25.90 0.97 -16.11
CA GLU A 106 24.77 1.30 -16.97
C GLU A 106 24.35 2.78 -16.83
N GLY A 107 24.38 3.33 -15.61
CA GLY A 107 24.12 4.75 -15.37
C GLY A 107 25.13 5.70 -16.04
N LYS A 108 26.37 5.26 -16.28
CA LYS A 108 27.39 6.05 -17.01
C LYS A 108 27.17 6.10 -18.52
N LYS A 109 26.47 5.12 -19.12
CA LYS A 109 26.25 5.07 -20.58
C LYS A 109 25.13 6.00 -21.05
N ASN A 110 24.17 6.35 -20.19
CA ASN A 110 23.05 7.24 -20.52
C ASN A 110 23.34 8.75 -20.27
N GLY A 111 24.56 9.11 -19.87
CA GLY A 111 24.94 10.48 -19.51
C GLY A 111 25.59 11.33 -20.62
N ASN A 112 25.43 10.98 -21.90
CA ASN A 112 26.01 11.77 -22.99
C ASN A 112 24.96 12.26 -23.99
N SER A 113 24.36 13.42 -23.71
CA SER A 113 23.92 14.38 -24.72
C SER A 113 23.74 15.75 -24.07
N ASN A 114 24.52 16.72 -24.56
CA ASN A 114 24.41 18.16 -24.35
C ASN A 114 25.16 18.78 -23.15
N LYS A 115 26.49 18.75 -23.21
CA LYS A 115 27.33 19.79 -22.58
C LYS A 115 27.81 20.77 -23.66
N LYS A 116 27.03 21.82 -23.92
CA LYS A 116 27.49 23.01 -24.65
C LYS A 116 27.90 24.06 -23.63
N SER A 117 29.15 23.98 -23.18
CA SER A 117 29.82 25.02 -22.40
C SER A 117 30.28 26.12 -23.35
N THR A 118 29.78 27.34 -23.15
CA THR A 118 30.34 28.57 -23.76
C THR A 118 30.93 29.41 -22.64
N GLU A 119 32.25 29.54 -22.64
CA GLU A 119 32.96 30.47 -21.77
C GLU A 119 33.57 31.60 -22.60
N SER A 120 33.16 32.82 -22.22
CA SER A 120 33.88 34.11 -22.27
C SER A 120 34.44 34.65 -23.61
N ASN A 121 33.90 35.81 -24.01
CA ASN A 121 34.71 36.90 -24.58
C ASN A 121 34.26 38.26 -24.00
N LYS A 122 35.17 38.91 -23.26
CA LYS A 122 35.14 40.35 -22.95
C LYS A 122 35.67 41.11 -24.16
N ASP A 123 34.99 42.14 -24.65
CA ASP A 123 35.48 43.54 -24.67
C ASP A 123 34.45 44.49 -25.33
N LYS A 124 34.55 45.75 -24.93
CA LYS A 124 33.73 46.95 -25.13
C LYS A 124 33.18 47.21 -26.55
N SER A 125 31.99 47.84 -26.64
CA SER A 125 31.79 49.11 -27.38
C SER A 125 30.38 49.72 -27.22
N ARG A 126 30.33 50.87 -26.55
CA ARG A 126 29.62 52.13 -26.88
C ARG A 126 28.30 52.11 -27.72
N LYS A 127 27.24 52.63 -27.07
CA LYS A 127 26.43 53.81 -27.45
C LYS A 127 25.45 53.73 -28.66
N ASN A 128 24.14 53.73 -28.37
CA ASN A 128 23.09 54.64 -28.89
C ASN A 128 21.70 54.08 -28.47
N LYS A 129 20.95 54.71 -27.56
CA LYS A 129 20.10 55.93 -27.67
C LYS A 129 18.81 55.70 -28.49
N ARG A 130 17.68 56.07 -27.86
CA ARG A 130 16.31 56.38 -28.34
C ARG A 130 15.29 55.28 -28.02
N ASP A 131 14.44 55.45 -27.01
CA ASP A 131 13.21 56.28 -26.92
C ASP A 131 11.97 55.43 -27.22
N ASN A 132 11.15 55.17 -26.20
CA ASN A 132 9.72 55.56 -26.10
C ASN A 132 9.11 54.88 -24.86
N GLN A 133 8.86 55.62 -23.77
CA GLN A 133 7.55 56.17 -23.38
C GLN A 133 6.45 55.09 -23.26
N LYS A 134 6.08 54.70 -22.04
CA LYS A 134 5.10 55.33 -21.11
C LYS A 134 3.63 55.04 -21.50
N GLY A 135 2.92 54.48 -20.54
CA GLY A 135 1.45 54.47 -20.41
C GLY A 135 0.96 53.09 -19.99
N SER A 136 0.11 52.89 -18.99
CA SER A 136 -0.47 53.74 -17.94
C SER A 136 -1.30 52.79 -17.09
N ALA A 137 -1.24 52.94 -15.76
CA ALA A 137 -2.22 52.37 -14.86
C ALA A 137 -3.60 53.02 -15.08
N THR A 138 -4.69 52.27 -14.80
CA THR A 138 -5.84 52.63 -13.92
C THR A 138 -7.21 52.12 -14.38
N SER A 139 -8.09 51.98 -13.37
CA SER A 139 -9.56 51.78 -13.33
C SER A 139 -10.03 50.33 -13.26
N LYS A 140 -10.45 49.87 -12.07
CA LYS A 140 -11.78 50.00 -11.43
C LYS A 140 -12.88 49.28 -12.21
N SER A 141 -13.32 48.15 -11.66
CA SER A 141 -14.72 47.83 -11.36
C SER A 141 -14.74 46.77 -10.26
#